data_AF-A0A2P2GMS2-F1
#
_entry.id   AF-A0A2P2GMS2-F1
#
_cell.length_a   1.000
_cell.length_b   1.000
_cell.length_c   1.000
_cell.angle_alpha   90.00
_cell.angle_beta   90.00
_cell.angle_gamma   90.00
#
_symmetry.space_group_name_H-M   'P 1'
#
loop_
_entity.id
_entity.type
_entity.pdbx_description
1 polymer ?
#
loop_
_entity_poly.entity_id
_entity_poly.type
_entity_poly.pdbx_seq_one_letter_code
_entity_poly.pdbx_strand_id
1 'polypeptide(L)'
;MGQISVTPEHLDHLLADPASTHVHPYQRAYAELAATYRGRPAAEIVPLLRAAADRALLGFTPADLAEQAQAISTGVPYELRVRVTGR
;
A
#
# COMPACT_ATOMS: atom_id res chain seq x y z
N MET A 1 -4.20 -4.41 -11.14
CA MET A 1 -4.64 -5.12 -9.92
C MET A 1 -3.40 -5.81 -9.39
N GLY A 2 -2.82 -5.28 -8.32
CA GLY A 2 -1.56 -5.78 -7.77
C GLY A 2 -1.75 -7.01 -6.92
N GLN A 3 -0.68 -7.79 -6.78
CA GLN A 3 -0.66 -8.97 -5.93
C GLN A 3 0.61 -9.02 -5.10
N ILE A 4 0.48 -9.12 -3.78
CA ILE A 4 1.60 -9.33 -2.86
C ILE A 4 1.47 -10.65 -2.12
N SER A 5 2.62 -11.22 -1.75
CA SER A 5 2.69 -12.33 -0.81
C SER A 5 3.14 -11.79 0.56
N VAL A 6 2.41 -12.11 1.63
CA VAL A 6 2.73 -11.67 3.00
C VAL A 6 2.71 -12.88 3.95
N THR A 7 3.57 -12.90 4.95
CA THR A 7 3.46 -13.86 6.06
C THR A 7 2.37 -13.40 7.05
N PRO A 8 1.77 -14.29 7.85
CA PRO A 8 0.70 -13.92 8.80
C PRO A 8 1.11 -12.81 9.78
N GLU A 9 2.35 -12.87 10.26
CA GLU A 9 2.98 -11.84 11.11
C GLU A 9 3.09 -10.46 10.45
N HIS A 10 3.07 -10.39 9.11
CA HIS A 10 3.11 -9.13 8.38
C HIS A 10 1.73 -8.63 7.94
N LEU A 11 0.66 -9.37 8.22
CA LEU A 11 -0.71 -8.94 7.92
C LEU A 11 -1.08 -7.67 8.73
N ASP A 12 -0.57 -7.56 9.95
CA ASP A 12 -0.77 -6.42 10.85
C ASP A 12 -0.09 -5.13 10.35
N HIS A 13 0.91 -5.26 9.47
CA HIS A 13 1.51 -4.11 8.79
C HIS A 13 0.71 -3.65 7.57
N LEU A 14 -0.13 -4.53 7.02
CA LEU A 14 -0.93 -4.25 5.83
C LEU A 14 -2.25 -3.58 6.20
N LEU A 15 -2.98 -4.18 7.15
CA LEU A 15 -4.33 -3.77 7.52
C LEU A 15 -4.32 -2.87 8.75
N ALA A 16 -5.12 -1.81 8.71
CA ALA A 16 -5.43 -1.03 9.91
C ALA A 16 -6.42 -1.83 10.77
N ASP A 17 -5.96 -2.88 11.43
CA ASP A 17 -6.73 -3.57 12.46
C ASP A 17 -6.65 -2.75 13.77
N PRO A 18 -7.79 -2.38 14.40
CA PRO A 18 -7.78 -1.72 15.71
C PRO A 18 -7.14 -2.54 16.83
N ALA A 19 -6.98 -3.86 16.67
CA ALA A 19 -6.24 -4.72 17.59
C ALA A 19 -4.72 -4.74 17.32
N SER A 20 -4.27 -4.22 16.18
CA SER A 20 -2.85 -4.27 15.81
C SER A 20 -2.05 -3.17 16.48
N THR A 21 -0.94 -3.57 17.10
CA THR A 21 0.03 -2.70 17.78
C THR A 21 0.87 -1.86 16.81
N HIS A 22 0.62 -1.97 15.49
CA HIS A 22 1.39 -1.28 14.46
C HIS A 22 0.96 0.17 14.26
N VAL A 23 1.89 1.08 14.56
CA VAL A 23 1.67 2.53 14.58
C VAL A 23 1.39 3.11 13.18
N HIS A 24 1.83 2.43 12.10
CA HIS A 24 1.72 2.91 10.72
C HIS A 24 1.40 1.78 9.71
N PRO A 25 0.16 1.26 9.66
CA PRO A 25 -0.23 0.28 8.66
C PRO A 25 -0.24 0.90 7.25
N TYR A 26 0.15 0.12 6.24
CA TYR A 26 0.25 0.57 4.85
C TYR A 26 -1.07 1.15 4.32
N GLN A 27 -2.21 0.53 4.68
CA GLN A 27 -3.53 1.01 4.29
C GLN A 27 -3.81 2.45 4.73
N ARG A 28 -3.34 2.85 5.92
CA ARG A 28 -3.50 4.22 6.41
C ARG A 28 -2.67 5.19 5.58
N ALA A 29 -1.41 4.86 5.31
CA ALA A 29 -0.56 5.67 4.44
C ALA A 29 -1.16 5.81 3.03
N TYR A 30 -1.71 4.72 2.48
CA TYR A 30 -2.41 4.76 1.20
C TYR A 30 -3.62 5.70 1.24
N ALA A 31 -4.46 5.63 2.28
CA ALA A 31 -5.63 6.50 2.42
C ALA A 31 -5.25 7.98 2.55
N GLU A 32 -4.21 8.30 3.31
CA GLU A 32 -3.69 9.67 3.46
C GLU A 32 -3.15 10.22 2.12
N LEU A 33 -2.42 9.39 1.36
CA LEU A 33 -1.95 9.75 0.02
C LEU A 33 -3.12 9.91 -0.97
N ALA A 34 -4.12 9.04 -0.91
CA ALA A 34 -5.31 9.12 -1.76
C ALA A 34 -6.12 10.41 -1.51
N ALA A 35 -6.20 10.87 -0.26
CA ALA A 35 -6.85 12.11 0.10
C ALA A 35 -6.07 13.36 -0.37
N THR A 36 -4.74 13.30 -0.33
CA THR A 36 -3.87 14.48 -0.50
C THR A 36 -3.33 14.64 -1.92
N TYR A 37 -3.07 13.54 -2.64
CA TYR A 37 -2.35 13.54 -3.92
C TYR A 37 -3.23 13.20 -5.13
N ARG A 38 -4.55 13.18 -4.98
CA ARG A 38 -5.47 13.03 -6.12
C ARG A 38 -5.21 14.14 -7.15
N GLY A 39 -5.17 13.77 -8.43
CA GLY A 39 -4.87 14.67 -9.54
C GLY A 39 -3.39 15.01 -9.71
N ARG A 40 -2.49 14.55 -8.83
CA ARG A 40 -1.04 14.74 -8.96
C ARG A 40 -0.44 13.68 -9.91
N PRO A 41 0.70 13.95 -10.56
CA PRO A 41 1.37 12.97 -11.42
C PRO A 41 1.75 11.70 -10.63
N ALA A 42 1.50 10.52 -11.20
CA ALA A 42 1.86 9.24 -10.58
C ALA A 42 3.34 9.17 -10.19
N ALA A 43 4.24 9.76 -10.98
CA ALA A 43 5.67 9.82 -10.71
C ALA A 43 6.02 10.54 -9.38
N GLU A 44 5.18 11.47 -8.91
CA GLU A 44 5.35 12.12 -7.60
C GLU A 44 4.88 11.23 -6.43
N ILE A 45 3.95 10.31 -6.70
CA ILE A 45 3.27 9.48 -5.69
C ILE A 45 4.05 8.18 -5.45
N VAL A 46 4.63 7.59 -6.50
CA VAL A 46 5.43 6.34 -6.43
C VAL A 46 6.49 6.33 -5.31
N PRO A 47 7.35 7.35 -5.15
CA PRO A 47 8.37 7.33 -4.08
C PRO A 47 7.75 7.37 -2.68
N LEU A 48 6.58 7.99 -2.51
CA LEU A 48 5.87 8.04 -1.23
C LEU A 48 5.28 6.68 -0.87
N LEU A 49 4.66 6.00 -1.86
CA LEU A 49 4.16 4.63 -1.70
C LEU A 49 5.29 3.65 -1.42
N ARG A 50 6.46 3.82 -2.05
CA ARG A 50 7.65 3.00 -1.75
C ARG A 50 8.09 3.16 -0.30
N ALA A 51 8.22 4.39 0.18
CA ALA A 51 8.60 4.64 1.57
C ALA A 51 7.59 4.05 2.58
N ALA A 52 6.30 4.09 2.27
CA ALA A 52 5.26 3.46 3.08
C ALA A 52 5.38 1.92 3.06
N ALA A 53 5.62 1.33 1.89
CA ALA A 53 5.82 -0.10 1.73
C ALA A 53 7.04 -0.60 2.50
N ASP A 54 8.16 0.11 2.40
CA ASP A 54 9.42 -0.22 3.09
C ASP A 54 9.24 -0.19 4.62
N ARG A 55 8.52 0.82 5.15
CA ARG A 55 8.20 0.91 6.58
C ARG A 55 7.28 -0.21 7.07
N ALA A 56 6.37 -0.64 6.20
CA ALA A 56 5.45 -1.76 6.48
C ALA A 56 6.09 -3.12 6.17
N LEU A 57 7.35 -3.16 5.74
CA LEU A 57 8.06 -4.38 5.33
C LEU A 57 7.32 -5.16 4.22
N LEU A 58 6.60 -4.45 3.36
CA LEU A 58 5.81 -5.03 2.27
C LEU A 58 6.60 -5.05 0.97
N GLY A 59 6.74 -6.23 0.39
CA GLY A 59 7.48 -6.47 -0.85
C GLY A 59 6.70 -6.12 -2.13
N PHE A 60 6.13 -4.91 -2.23
CA PHE A 60 5.50 -4.45 -3.47
C PHE A 60 6.53 -4.31 -4.60
N THR A 61 6.17 -4.76 -5.80
CA THR A 61 7.01 -4.55 -6.98
C THR A 61 6.93 -3.09 -7.47
N PRO A 62 7.91 -2.61 -8.25
CA PRO A 62 7.80 -1.29 -8.89
C PRO A 62 6.54 -1.12 -9.74
N ALA A 63 6.08 -2.20 -10.38
CA ALA A 63 4.85 -2.20 -11.16
C ALA A 63 3.62 -2.00 -10.26
N ASP A 64 3.54 -2.72 -9.13
CA ASP A 64 2.44 -2.55 -8.17
C ASP A 64 2.37 -1.10 -7.66
N LEU A 65 3.52 -0.50 -7.31
CA LEU A 65 3.58 0.88 -6.83
C LEU A 65 3.16 1.89 -7.91
N ALA A 66 3.50 1.64 -9.18
CA ALA A 66 3.07 2.47 -10.30
C ALA A 66 1.55 2.38 -10.53
N GLU A 67 0.98 1.17 -10.47
CA GLU A 67 -0.48 1.00 -10.58
C GLU A 67 -1.23 1.69 -9.43
N GLN A 68 -0.71 1.59 -8.21
CA GLN A 68 -1.27 2.26 -7.04
C GLN A 68 -1.21 3.77 -7.16
N ALA A 69 -0.06 4.31 -7.59
CA ALA A 69 0.11 5.74 -7.84
C ALA A 69 -0.85 6.25 -8.90
N GLN A 70 -1.07 5.47 -9.97
CA GLN A 70 -2.03 5.79 -11.00
C GLN A 70 -3.46 5.82 -10.45
N ALA A 71 -3.83 4.85 -9.60
CA ALA A 71 -5.14 4.81 -8.99
C ALA A 71 -5.41 6.00 -8.05
N ILE A 72 -4.42 6.38 -7.24
CA ILE A 72 -4.49 7.60 -6.43
C ILE A 72 -4.64 8.85 -7.31
N SER A 73 -3.81 8.96 -8.35
CA SER A 73 -3.80 10.09 -9.27
C SER A 73 -5.17 10.29 -9.92
N THR A 74 -5.79 9.22 -10.42
CA THR A 74 -7.09 9.28 -11.10
C THR A 74 -8.29 9.19 -10.15
N GLY A 75 -8.06 8.88 -8.87
CA GLY A 75 -9.11 8.71 -7.88
C GLY A 75 -9.96 7.45 -8.06
N VAL A 76 -9.52 6.49 -8.88
CA VAL A 76 -10.22 5.21 -9.05
C VAL A 76 -9.89 4.24 -7.90
N PRO A 77 -10.80 3.32 -7.57
CA PRO A 77 -10.50 2.26 -6.62
C PRO A 77 -9.30 1.42 -7.06
N TYR A 78 -8.45 1.03 -6.11
CA TYR A 78 -7.37 0.08 -6.32
C TYR A 78 -7.64 -1.21 -5.56
N GLU A 79 -7.67 -2.33 -6.28
CA GLU A 79 -7.80 -3.66 -5.69
C GLU A 79 -6.43 -4.30 -5.50
N LEU A 80 -6.16 -4.73 -4.27
CA LEU A 80 -4.95 -5.46 -3.90
C LEU A 80 -5.32 -6.90 -3.55
N ARG A 81 -4.71 -7.86 -4.23
CA ARG A 81 -4.79 -9.28 -3.86
C ARG A 81 -3.66 -9.63 -2.90
N VAL A 82 -4.03 -10.11 -1.73
CA VAL A 82 -3.09 -10.49 -0.69
C VAL A 82 -3.06 -12.02 -0.64
N ARG A 83 -1.91 -12.60 -0.99
CA ARG A 83 -1.66 -14.01 -0.77
C ARG A 83 -0.93 -14.17 0.55
N VAL A 84 -1.59 -14.77 1.55
CA VAL A 84 -0.89 -15.12 2.78
C VAL A 84 -0.06 -16.38 2.50
N THR A 85 1.26 -16.27 2.63
CA THR A 85 2.20 -17.38 2.46
C THR A 85 2.83 -17.68 3.82
N GLY A 86 2.42 -18.76 4.48
CA GLY A 86 3.09 -19.25 5.70
C GLY A 86 2.14 -19.78 6.77
N ARG A 87 2.65 -20.73 7.56
CA ARG A 87 2.03 -21.36 8.74
C ARG A 87 2.71 -20.83 9.99
#